data_AF-A0A976PFY0-F1
#
_entry.id   AF-A0A976PFY0-F1
#
_cell.length_a   1.000
_cell.length_b   1.000
_cell.length_c   1.000
_cell.angle_alpha   90.00
_cell.angle_beta   90.00
_cell.angle_gamma   90.00
#
_symmetry.space_group_name_H-M   'P 1'
#
loop_
_entity.id
_entity.type
_entity.pdbx_description
1 polymer ?
#
loop_
_entity_poly.entity_id
_entity_poly.type
_entity_poly.pdbx_seq_one_letter_code
_entity_poly.pdbx_strand_id
1 'polypeptide(L)'
;MNEELKKIFNQGNLVVYILWGALTFSQLIYAFLIFMHFMGDPGKDFEMISSSPLALGNVLILICFVAALLSAYFFNKNRDIVGLEQEMKAMDTKLDPNLQLTPGQFEILSNASTDTMKFYNLRGRILTRYILSWAFNEVLAICGVIGTVFGMERVHAYTFIATGITLNILMFPKVKEQFERLAK
;
A
#
# COMPACT_ATOMS: atom_id res chain seq x y z
N MET A 1 7.31 26.30 -11.41
CA MET A 1 6.32 25.92 -10.37
C MET A 1 6.54 26.80 -9.14
N ASN A 2 5.49 27.48 -8.66
CA ASN A 2 5.54 28.35 -7.48
C ASN A 2 6.03 27.58 -6.23
N GLU A 3 6.69 28.25 -5.28
CA GLU A 3 7.26 27.64 -4.06
C GLU A 3 6.20 26.97 -3.17
N GLU A 4 5.02 27.57 -3.04
CA GLU A 4 3.91 26.98 -2.29
C GLU A 4 3.41 25.69 -2.92
N LEU A 5 3.39 25.64 -4.24
CA LEU A 5 3.02 24.47 -5.02
C LEU A 5 4.07 23.36 -4.88
N LYS A 6 5.37 23.70 -4.89
CA LYS A 6 6.46 22.78 -4.51
C LYS A 6 6.29 22.24 -3.09
N LYS A 7 5.82 23.06 -2.14
CA LYS A 7 5.58 22.63 -0.76
C LYS A 7 4.44 21.61 -0.67
N ILE A 8 3.32 21.85 -1.36
CA ILE A 8 2.21 20.88 -1.49
C ILE A 8 2.72 19.58 -2.13
N PHE A 9 3.56 19.69 -3.16
CA PHE A 9 4.15 18.51 -3.78
C PHE A 9 5.07 17.74 -2.82
N ASN A 10 5.96 18.42 -2.09
CA ASN A 10 6.85 17.77 -1.14
C ASN A 10 6.10 17.13 0.04
N GLN A 11 5.02 17.74 0.52
CA GLN A 11 4.18 17.16 1.58
C GLN A 11 3.59 15.79 1.18
N GLY A 12 3.08 15.65 -0.05
CA GLY A 12 2.57 14.37 -0.51
C GLY A 12 3.63 13.26 -0.60
N ASN A 13 4.90 13.62 -0.81
CA ASN A 13 5.99 12.64 -0.79
C ASN A 13 6.28 12.21 0.64
N LEU A 14 6.28 13.15 1.59
CA LEU A 14 6.44 12.84 3.01
C LEU A 14 5.37 11.85 3.50
N VAL A 15 4.11 12.02 3.07
CA VAL A 15 3.01 11.08 3.39
C VAL A 15 3.34 9.67 2.92
N VAL A 16 3.89 9.53 1.70
CA VAL A 16 4.35 8.23 1.17
C VAL A 16 5.43 7.59 2.03
N TYR A 17 6.45 8.36 2.47
CA TYR A 17 7.51 7.84 3.34
C TYR A 17 6.95 7.40 4.71
N ILE A 18 6.06 8.20 5.30
CA ILE A 18 5.44 7.90 6.59
C ILE A 18 4.61 6.62 6.50
N LEU A 19 3.76 6.51 5.47
CA LEU A 19 2.92 5.32 5.25
C LEU A 19 3.79 4.08 5.04
N TRP A 20 4.79 4.17 4.17
CA TRP A 20 5.70 3.04 3.92
C TRP A 20 6.45 2.60 5.19
N GLY A 21 6.96 3.55 5.97
CA GLY A 21 7.62 3.26 7.24
C GLY A 21 6.67 2.60 8.25
N ALA A 22 5.45 3.10 8.37
CA ALA A 22 4.42 2.54 9.25
C ALA A 22 4.05 1.09 8.86
N LEU A 23 3.88 0.83 7.56
CA LEU A 23 3.56 -0.51 7.04
C LEU A 23 4.72 -1.49 7.18
N THR A 24 5.95 -1.03 6.97
CA THR A 24 7.13 -1.88 7.22
C THR A 24 7.23 -2.22 8.71
N PHE A 25 6.92 -1.26 9.59
CA PHE A 25 6.94 -1.46 11.03
C PHE A 25 5.81 -2.39 11.52
N SER A 26 4.60 -2.30 10.96
CA SER A 26 3.51 -3.24 11.31
C SER A 26 3.89 -4.69 10.99
N GLN A 27 4.57 -4.93 9.86
CA GLN A 27 5.03 -6.27 9.49
C GLN A 27 6.12 -6.82 10.43
N LEU A 28 6.98 -5.95 10.97
CA LEU A 28 7.93 -6.34 12.01
C LEU A 28 7.21 -6.69 13.33
N ILE A 29 6.18 -5.94 13.71
CA ILE A 29 5.33 -6.28 14.86
C ILE A 29 4.68 -7.65 14.64
N TYR A 30 4.14 -7.91 13.46
CA TYR A 30 3.56 -9.22 13.12
C TYR A 30 4.60 -10.34 13.25
N ALA A 31 5.82 -10.13 12.76
CA ALA A 31 6.90 -11.12 12.89
C ALA A 31 7.21 -11.40 14.36
N PHE A 32 7.24 -10.35 15.17
CA PHE A 32 7.46 -10.46 16.61
C PHE A 32 6.31 -11.18 17.33
N LEU A 33 5.04 -10.93 16.95
CA LEU A 33 3.89 -11.64 17.50
C LEU A 33 3.96 -13.14 17.20
N ILE A 34 4.33 -13.52 15.98
CA ILE A 34 4.54 -14.91 15.59
C ILE A 34 5.68 -15.52 16.41
N PHE A 35 6.80 -14.82 16.53
CA PHE A 35 7.92 -15.24 17.38
C PHE A 35 7.49 -15.51 18.82
N MET A 36 6.78 -14.56 19.44
CA MET A 36 6.28 -14.66 20.81
C MET A 36 5.32 -15.83 20.99
N HIS A 37 4.39 -16.04 20.06
CA HIS A 37 3.45 -17.17 20.09
C HIS A 37 4.19 -18.52 20.16
N PHE A 38 5.24 -18.69 19.36
CA PHE A 38 6.01 -19.93 19.38
C PHE A 38 7.10 -20.00 20.48
N MET A 39 7.32 -18.94 21.25
CA MET A 39 8.19 -18.92 22.43
C MET A 39 7.40 -19.10 23.74
N GLY A 40 6.07 -18.86 23.70
CA GLY A 40 5.15 -19.19 24.77
C GLY A 40 5.00 -20.70 24.95
N ASP A 41 4.65 -21.10 26.17
CA ASP A 41 4.44 -22.51 26.54
C ASP A 41 3.30 -23.10 25.69
N PRO A 42 3.54 -24.10 24.82
CA PRO A 42 2.57 -24.59 23.83
C PRO A 42 1.31 -25.23 24.44
N GLY A 43 1.23 -25.32 25.76
CA GLY A 43 0.14 -25.95 26.50
C GLY A 43 -0.93 -25.00 27.06
N LYS A 44 -0.87 -23.70 26.80
CA LYS A 44 -1.86 -22.74 27.33
C LYS A 44 -2.26 -21.67 26.33
N ASP A 45 -2.88 -22.01 25.21
CA ASP A 45 -3.56 -20.98 24.43
C ASP A 45 -4.73 -21.55 23.62
N PHE A 46 -5.91 -20.97 23.89
CA PHE A 46 -7.16 -21.03 23.16
C PHE A 46 -7.76 -22.43 22.93
N GLU A 47 -8.87 -22.71 23.62
CA GLU A 47 -9.87 -23.69 23.14
C GLU A 47 -10.30 -23.27 21.73
N MET A 48 -9.64 -23.85 20.72
CA MET A 48 -9.81 -23.55 19.32
C MET A 48 -11.24 -23.86 18.89
N ILE A 49 -11.87 -22.89 18.24
CA ILE A 49 -13.10 -23.09 17.46
C ILE A 49 -12.84 -24.25 16.49
N SER A 50 -13.63 -25.31 16.62
CA SER A 50 -13.53 -26.61 15.94
C SER A 50 -13.85 -26.58 14.43
N SER A 51 -13.49 -25.50 13.72
CA SER A 51 -13.50 -25.53 12.25
C SER A 51 -12.28 -26.30 11.75
N SER A 52 -12.47 -27.21 10.79
CA SER A 52 -11.38 -28.05 10.28
C SER A 52 -10.17 -27.19 9.87
N PRO A 53 -8.97 -27.43 10.43
CA PRO A 53 -7.77 -26.63 10.14
C PRO A 53 -7.48 -26.54 8.63
N LEU A 54 -7.87 -27.57 7.89
CA LEU A 54 -7.74 -27.65 6.44
C LEU A 54 -8.62 -26.64 5.69
N ALA A 55 -9.87 -26.42 6.13
CA ALA A 55 -10.77 -25.48 5.47
C ALA A 55 -10.29 -24.03 5.66
N LEU A 56 -9.85 -23.70 6.88
CA LEU A 56 -9.34 -22.36 7.17
C LEU A 56 -8.01 -22.10 6.46
N GLY A 57 -7.10 -23.07 6.44
CA GLY A 57 -5.85 -22.98 5.68
C GLY A 57 -6.09 -22.72 4.19
N ASN A 58 -7.03 -23.44 3.58
CA ASN A 58 -7.41 -23.24 2.18
C ASN A 58 -8.01 -21.84 1.92
N VAL A 59 -8.83 -21.34 2.85
CA VAL A 59 -9.41 -19.97 2.75
C VAL A 59 -8.31 -18.91 2.86
N LEU A 60 -7.37 -19.05 3.79
CA LEU A 60 -6.26 -18.11 3.93
C LEU A 60 -5.35 -18.09 2.70
N ILE A 61 -5.06 -19.27 2.12
CA ILE A 61 -4.29 -19.38 0.87
C ILE A 61 -5.03 -18.69 -0.27
N LEU A 62 -6.34 -18.89 -0.40
CA LEU A 62 -7.14 -18.22 -1.44
C LEU A 62 -7.14 -16.70 -1.27
N ILE A 63 -7.33 -16.20 -0.04
CA ILE A 63 -7.27 -14.77 0.27
C ILE A 63 -5.88 -14.22 -0.11
N CYS A 64 -4.81 -14.91 0.25
CA CYS A 64 -3.45 -14.49 -0.08
C CYS A 64 -3.18 -14.50 -1.58
N PHE A 65 -3.67 -15.51 -2.29
CA PHE A 65 -3.55 -15.58 -3.75
C PHE A 65 -4.25 -14.40 -4.42
N VAL A 66 -5.49 -14.10 -4.01
CA VAL A 66 -6.24 -12.95 -4.53
C VAL A 66 -5.55 -11.64 -4.17
N ALA A 67 -5.08 -11.47 -2.93
CA ALA A 67 -4.36 -10.27 -2.50
C ALA A 67 -3.07 -10.07 -3.30
N ALA A 68 -2.31 -11.14 -3.56
CA ALA A 68 -1.10 -11.09 -4.37
C ALA A 68 -1.39 -10.71 -5.82
N LEU A 69 -2.45 -11.26 -6.43
CA LEU A 69 -2.88 -10.89 -7.79
C LEU A 69 -3.31 -9.43 -7.87
N LEU A 70 -4.09 -8.94 -6.90
CA LEU A 70 -4.53 -7.55 -6.85
C LEU A 70 -3.34 -6.61 -6.64
N SER A 71 -2.43 -6.94 -5.71
CA SER A 71 -1.18 -6.20 -5.49
C SER A 71 -0.35 -6.12 -6.77
N ALA A 72 -0.16 -7.24 -7.47
CA ALA A 72 0.57 -7.29 -8.74
C ALA A 72 -0.11 -6.49 -9.85
N TYR A 73 -1.45 -6.54 -9.95
CA TYR A 73 -2.21 -5.77 -10.92
C TYR A 73 -2.00 -4.26 -10.73
N PHE A 74 -2.19 -3.75 -9.51
CA PHE A 74 -2.02 -2.32 -9.21
C PHE A 74 -0.56 -1.90 -9.34
N PHE A 75 0.39 -2.76 -8.94
CA PHE A 75 1.81 -2.51 -9.12
C PHE A 75 2.20 -2.33 -10.58
N ASN A 76 1.78 -3.25 -11.45
CA ASN A 76 2.12 -3.19 -12.87
C ASN A 76 1.47 -1.98 -13.53
N LYS A 77 0.23 -1.65 -13.15
CA LYS A 77 -0.46 -0.45 -13.62
C LYS A 77 0.25 0.84 -13.19
N ASN A 78 0.88 0.85 -12.02
CA ASN A 78 1.70 1.98 -11.61
C ASN A 78 3.00 2.08 -12.41
N ARG A 79 3.57 0.96 -12.86
CA ARG A 79 4.85 0.95 -13.62
C ARG A 79 4.75 1.44 -15.05
N ASP A 80 3.56 1.48 -15.63
CA ASP A 80 3.34 1.88 -17.02
C ASP A 80 3.42 3.41 -17.18
N ILE A 81 4.65 3.94 -17.27
CA ILE A 81 4.90 5.37 -17.44
C ILE A 81 4.24 5.91 -18.71
N VAL A 82 4.25 5.13 -19.81
CA VAL A 82 3.63 5.53 -21.08
C VAL A 82 2.11 5.62 -20.91
N GLY A 83 1.50 4.65 -20.23
CA GLY A 83 0.09 4.69 -19.86
C GLY A 83 -0.23 5.88 -18.96
N LEU A 84 0.62 6.20 -17.99
CA LEU A 84 0.43 7.37 -17.10
C LEU A 84 0.55 8.70 -17.86
N GLU A 85 1.47 8.83 -18.82
CA GLU A 85 1.57 10.00 -19.69
C GLU A 85 0.33 10.16 -20.59
N GLN A 86 -0.21 9.05 -21.10
CA GLN A 86 -1.47 9.05 -21.86
C GLN A 86 -2.66 9.43 -20.96
N GLU A 87 -2.74 8.89 -19.74
CA GLU A 87 -3.74 9.27 -18.75
C GLU A 87 -3.65 10.77 -18.43
N MET A 88 -2.44 11.33 -18.31
CA MET A 88 -2.22 12.76 -18.08
C MET A 88 -2.74 13.60 -19.24
N LYS A 89 -2.48 13.19 -20.49
CA LYS A 89 -2.97 13.89 -21.69
C LYS A 89 -4.49 13.90 -21.76
N ALA A 90 -5.14 12.79 -21.38
CA ALA A 90 -6.59 12.62 -21.39
C ALA A 90 -7.32 13.16 -20.14
N MET A 91 -6.59 13.71 -19.16
CA MET A 91 -7.16 14.07 -17.86
C MET A 91 -7.96 15.38 -17.91
N ASP A 92 -9.14 15.36 -17.29
CA ASP A 92 -9.93 16.57 -17.05
C ASP A 92 -9.17 17.51 -16.10
N THR A 93 -9.28 18.80 -16.37
CA THR A 93 -8.59 19.88 -15.68
C THR A 93 -9.42 20.42 -14.51
N LYS A 94 -10.69 20.02 -14.42
CA LYS A 94 -11.57 20.40 -13.31
C LYS A 94 -11.08 19.75 -12.01
N LEU A 95 -11.08 20.52 -10.94
CA LEU A 95 -10.99 19.98 -9.59
C LEU A 95 -12.19 19.08 -9.33
N ASP A 96 -11.95 17.94 -8.68
CA ASP A 96 -13.03 17.14 -8.13
C ASP A 96 -13.80 17.98 -7.11
N PRO A 97 -15.12 18.22 -7.30
CA PRO A 97 -15.91 19.01 -6.37
C PRO A 97 -16.01 18.39 -4.97
N ASN A 98 -15.68 17.10 -4.81
CA ASN A 98 -15.69 16.41 -3.52
C ASN A 98 -14.34 16.49 -2.79
N LEU A 99 -13.32 17.12 -3.37
CA LEU A 99 -12.04 17.27 -2.70
C LEU A 99 -12.16 18.28 -1.55
N GLN A 100 -12.04 17.81 -0.31
CA GLN A 100 -11.95 18.68 0.86
C GLN A 100 -10.59 19.37 0.87
N LEU A 101 -10.53 20.54 0.24
CA LEU A 101 -9.37 21.43 0.27
C LEU A 101 -9.57 22.51 1.32
N THR A 102 -8.49 22.86 2.01
CA THR A 102 -8.52 24.08 2.81
C THR A 102 -8.68 25.30 1.89
N PRO A 103 -9.35 26.38 2.32
CA PRO A 103 -9.63 27.54 1.46
C PRO A 103 -8.39 28.09 0.73
N GLY A 104 -7.23 28.14 1.39
CA GLY A 104 -5.97 28.56 0.77
C GLY A 104 -5.41 27.59 -0.26
N GLN A 105 -5.60 26.27 -0.09
CA GLN A 105 -5.17 25.29 -1.10
C GLN A 105 -6.06 25.31 -2.34
N PHE A 106 -7.37 25.54 -2.14
CA PHE A 106 -8.30 25.67 -3.25
C PHE A 106 -7.93 26.87 -4.14
N GLU A 107 -7.62 28.02 -3.54
CA GLU A 107 -7.23 29.23 -4.27
C GLU A 107 -5.91 29.05 -5.05
N ILE A 108 -4.93 28.37 -4.44
CA ILE A 108 -3.65 28.05 -5.11
C ILE A 108 -3.86 27.10 -6.28
N LEU A 109 -4.72 26.09 -6.12
CA LEU A 109 -5.00 25.08 -7.16
C LEU A 109 -5.92 25.64 -8.27
N SER A 110 -6.90 26.46 -7.94
CA SER A 110 -7.78 27.11 -8.93
C SER A 110 -7.03 28.08 -9.83
N ASN A 111 -5.95 28.68 -9.31
CA ASN A 111 -5.07 29.58 -10.06
C ASN A 111 -3.87 28.85 -10.71
N ALA A 112 -3.78 27.53 -10.57
CA ALA A 112 -2.69 26.75 -11.13
C ALA A 112 -2.85 26.55 -12.65
N SER A 113 -1.72 26.36 -13.35
CA SER A 113 -1.77 26.06 -14.79
C SER A 113 -2.48 24.71 -15.04
N THR A 114 -3.04 24.57 -16.24
CA THR A 114 -3.68 23.33 -16.73
C THR A 114 -2.81 22.10 -16.50
N ASP A 115 -1.51 22.19 -16.81
CA ASP A 115 -0.57 21.08 -16.64
C ASP A 115 -0.34 20.74 -15.17
N THR A 116 -0.34 21.74 -14.29
CA THR A 116 -0.21 21.55 -12.84
C THR A 116 -1.42 20.81 -12.28
N MET A 117 -2.62 21.17 -12.74
CA MET A 117 -3.87 20.50 -12.35
C MET A 117 -3.92 19.04 -12.82
N LYS A 118 -3.51 18.77 -14.06
CA LYS A 118 -3.39 17.41 -14.59
C LYS A 118 -2.39 16.58 -13.78
N PHE A 119 -1.24 17.16 -13.45
CA PHE A 119 -0.23 16.49 -12.63
C PHE A 119 -0.72 16.19 -11.21
N TYR A 120 -1.44 17.13 -10.57
CA TYR A 120 -2.04 16.91 -9.25
C TYR A 120 -3.06 15.75 -9.26
N ASN A 121 -3.98 15.76 -10.22
CA ASN A 121 -5.00 14.71 -10.37
C ASN A 121 -4.35 13.34 -10.67
N LEU A 122 -3.34 13.29 -11.54
CA LEU A 122 -2.60 12.07 -11.86
C LEU A 122 -1.88 11.53 -10.62
N ARG A 123 -1.23 12.42 -9.87
CA ARG A 123 -0.54 12.07 -8.64
C ARG A 123 -1.47 11.46 -7.60
N GLY A 124 -2.65 12.04 -7.40
CA GLY A 124 -3.66 11.49 -6.50
C GLY A 124 -4.04 10.05 -6.90
N ARG A 125 -4.27 9.81 -8.19
CA ARG A 125 -4.59 8.47 -8.71
C ARG A 125 -3.46 7.47 -8.51
N ILE A 126 -2.21 7.85 -8.82
CA ILE A 126 -1.03 6.99 -8.61
C ILE A 126 -0.88 6.66 -7.12
N LEU A 127 -1.03 7.66 -6.25
CA LEU A 127 -0.94 7.46 -4.81
C LEU A 127 -2.01 6.49 -4.30
N THR A 128 -3.26 6.64 -4.73
CA THR A 128 -4.34 5.71 -4.38
C THR A 128 -4.01 4.28 -4.79
N ARG A 129 -3.48 4.07 -6.00
CA ARG A 129 -3.07 2.73 -6.48
C ARG A 129 -1.95 2.14 -5.62
N TYR A 130 -1.00 2.96 -5.17
CA TYR A 130 0.05 2.52 -4.23
C TYR A 130 -0.50 2.16 -2.85
N ILE A 131 -1.40 2.98 -2.29
CA ILE A 131 -2.07 2.69 -1.01
C ILE A 131 -2.82 1.36 -1.08
N LEU A 132 -3.58 1.12 -2.16
CA LEU A 132 -4.27 -0.15 -2.37
C LEU A 132 -3.29 -1.32 -2.46
N SER A 133 -2.19 -1.17 -3.20
CA SER A 133 -1.17 -2.21 -3.32
C SER A 133 -0.54 -2.55 -1.97
N TRP A 134 -0.21 -1.53 -1.18
CA TRP A 134 0.31 -1.71 0.17
C TRP A 134 -0.70 -2.35 1.13
N ALA A 135 -1.98 -1.98 1.03
CA ALA A 135 -3.03 -2.62 1.82
C ALA A 135 -3.13 -4.13 1.51
N PHE A 136 -2.99 -4.54 0.25
CA PHE A 136 -2.94 -5.98 -0.09
C PHE A 136 -1.68 -6.67 0.44
N ASN A 137 -0.54 -5.97 0.51
CA ASN A 137 0.66 -6.52 1.13
C ASN A 137 0.47 -6.73 2.65
N GLU A 138 -0.24 -5.82 3.32
CA GLU A 138 -0.62 -6.00 4.74
C GLU A 138 -1.54 -7.20 4.94
N VAL A 139 -2.51 -7.41 4.05
CA VAL A 139 -3.39 -8.60 4.11
C VAL A 139 -2.56 -9.89 4.11
N LEU A 140 -1.51 -9.98 3.29
CA LEU A 140 -0.60 -11.13 3.30
C LEU A 140 0.04 -11.33 4.66
N ALA A 141 0.59 -10.27 5.27
CA ALA A 141 1.26 -10.36 6.56
C ALA A 141 0.28 -10.73 7.70
N ILE A 142 -0.93 -10.17 7.68
CA ILE A 142 -2.01 -10.50 8.63
C ILE A 142 -2.41 -11.97 8.51
N CYS A 143 -2.48 -12.52 7.30
CA CYS A 143 -2.76 -13.94 7.10
C CYS A 143 -1.72 -14.86 7.77
N GLY A 144 -0.45 -14.43 7.85
CA GLY A 144 0.58 -15.15 8.61
C GLY A 144 0.30 -15.19 10.12
N VAL A 145 -0.16 -14.07 10.69
CA VAL A 145 -0.55 -13.97 12.11
C VAL A 145 -1.79 -14.81 12.39
N ILE A 146 -2.84 -14.67 11.57
CA ILE A 146 -4.06 -15.47 11.68
C ILE A 146 -3.72 -16.95 11.57
N GLY A 147 -2.95 -17.33 10.54
CA GLY A 147 -2.49 -18.70 10.36
C GLY A 147 -1.82 -19.25 11.61
N THR A 148 -0.94 -18.47 12.23
CA THR A 148 -0.24 -18.85 13.48
C THR A 148 -1.22 -19.13 14.62
N VAL A 149 -2.20 -18.25 14.85
CA VAL A 149 -3.26 -18.44 15.86
C VAL A 149 -4.05 -19.73 15.62
N PHE A 150 -4.18 -20.13 14.35
CA PHE A 150 -4.88 -21.35 13.94
C PHE A 150 -3.98 -22.58 13.80
N GLY A 151 -2.77 -22.56 14.33
CA GLY A 151 -1.87 -23.71 14.38
C GLY A 151 -1.06 -23.97 13.10
N MET A 152 -0.94 -22.97 12.22
CA MET A 152 -0.04 -23.03 11.06
C MET A 152 1.41 -23.16 11.52
N GLU A 153 2.22 -23.94 10.81
CA GLU A 153 3.64 -24.05 11.12
C GLU A 153 4.37 -22.71 10.97
N ARG A 154 5.35 -22.50 11.85
CA ARG A 154 6.17 -21.29 11.94
C ARG A 154 6.79 -20.87 10.59
N VAL A 155 7.24 -21.84 9.79
CA VAL A 155 7.88 -21.58 8.49
C VAL A 155 6.90 -20.94 7.51
N HIS A 156 5.67 -21.44 7.45
CA HIS A 156 4.63 -20.90 6.58
C HIS A 156 4.19 -19.50 7.03
N ALA A 157 4.00 -19.33 8.34
CA ALA A 157 3.67 -18.06 8.96
C ALA A 157 4.68 -16.94 8.62
N TYR A 158 5.99 -17.22 8.72
CA TYR A 158 7.03 -16.26 8.33
C TYR A 158 7.10 -16.01 6.83
N THR A 159 6.74 -17.00 6.00
CA THR A 159 6.72 -16.83 4.53
C THR A 159 5.72 -15.75 4.12
N PHE A 160 4.56 -15.68 4.77
CA PHE A 160 3.57 -14.64 4.53
C PHE A 160 4.11 -13.24 4.87
N ILE A 161 4.75 -13.10 6.03
CA ILE A 161 5.34 -11.81 6.45
C ILE A 161 6.49 -11.41 5.54
N ALA A 162 7.42 -12.34 5.24
CA ALA A 162 8.56 -12.08 4.37
C ALA A 162 8.09 -11.65 2.97
N THR A 163 7.00 -12.23 2.47
CA THR A 163 6.38 -11.84 1.20
C THR A 163 5.83 -10.41 1.27
N GLY A 164 5.09 -10.07 2.34
CA GLY A 164 4.58 -8.70 2.56
C GLY A 164 5.69 -7.65 2.62
N ILE A 165 6.78 -7.93 3.34
CA ILE A 165 7.97 -7.06 3.45
C ILE A 165 8.63 -6.90 2.09
N THR A 166 8.86 -8.01 1.38
CA THR A 166 9.50 -8.00 0.06
C THR A 166 8.70 -7.14 -0.92
N LEU A 167 7.37 -7.30 -0.97
CA LEU A 167 6.52 -6.50 -1.84
C LEU A 167 6.53 -5.02 -1.45
N ASN A 168 6.51 -4.69 -0.15
CA ASN A 168 6.63 -3.30 0.32
C ASN A 168 7.96 -2.65 -0.07
N ILE A 169 9.08 -3.37 0.05
CA ILE A 169 10.41 -2.88 -0.35
C ILE A 169 10.48 -2.70 -1.87
N LEU A 170 9.97 -3.64 -2.66
CA LEU A 170 10.00 -3.55 -4.13
C LEU A 170 9.13 -2.41 -4.69
N MET A 171 8.11 -2.00 -3.94
CA MET A 171 7.21 -0.92 -4.36
C MET A 171 7.76 0.46 -4.08
N PHE A 172 8.51 0.66 -3.00
CA PHE A 172 8.88 1.98 -2.51
C PHE A 172 9.79 2.80 -3.44
N PRO A 173 10.91 2.25 -3.99
CA PRO A 173 11.79 2.99 -4.89
C PRO A 173 11.07 3.53 -6.14
N LYS A 174 10.03 2.82 -6.59
CA LYS A 174 9.30 3.15 -7.81
C LYS A 174 8.32 4.29 -7.63
N VAL A 175 7.77 4.49 -6.44
CA VAL A 175 6.92 5.65 -6.13
C VAL A 175 7.71 6.95 -6.31
N LYS A 176 8.91 6.99 -5.73
CA LYS A 176 9.80 8.15 -5.80
C LYS A 176 10.21 8.43 -7.24
N GLU A 177 10.70 7.42 -7.95
CA GLU A 177 11.16 7.55 -9.32
C GLU A 177 10.05 8.04 -10.27
N GLN A 178 8.82 7.56 -10.09
CA GLN A 178 7.69 7.98 -10.92
C GLN A 178 7.29 9.42 -10.69
N PHE A 179 7.24 9.87 -9.43
CA PHE A 179 6.95 11.27 -9.14
C PHE A 179 8.07 12.20 -9.62
N GLU A 180 9.33 11.78 -9.51
CA GLU A 180 10.46 12.57 -10.03
C GLU A 180 10.47 12.65 -11.57
N ARG A 181 10.07 11.57 -12.27
CA ARG A 181 9.98 11.55 -13.74
C ARG A 181 8.81 12.38 -14.26
N LEU A 182 7.65 12.30 -13.62
CA LEU A 182 6.45 13.05 -14.01
C LEU A 182 6.52 14.55 -13.63
N ALA A 183 7.44 14.94 -12.75
CA ALA A 183 7.66 16.33 -12.35
C ALA A 183 8.70 17.08 -13.20
N LYS A 184 9.38 16.41 -14.12
CA LYS A 184 10.31 17.01 -15.10
C LYS A 184 9.55 17.48 -16.34
#